data_AF-A0A927VIU8-F1
#
_entry.id   AF-A0A927VIU8-F1
#
_cell.length_a   1.000
_cell.length_b   1.000
_cell.length_c   1.000
_cell.angle_alpha   90.00
_cell.angle_beta   90.00
_cell.angle_gamma   90.00
#
_symmetry.space_group_name_H-M   'P 1'
#
loop_
_entity.id
_entity.type
_entity.pdbx_description
1 polymer ?
#
loop_
_entity_poly.entity_id
_entity_poly.type
_entity_poly.pdbx_seq_one_letter_code
_entity_poly.pdbx_strand_id
1 'polypeptide(L)'
;MTIEQMMERKRELGFSYEKISDLANLPLSTVQKVLGGYTKSPRYKTLKKLEYVLGYEGMFAPDEPVYPVLKETSVYGCEIKKQGDYTLEDYYALPDDERVELIDGAIYVMEAPGVPHQHFCLELAVHFSNYIKKNKGGCMPFVSPIDVQLDCDQKTMVQPDVLILCDLGKIKRKCIYGAPDFIIEILSPGTKKKDTMLKLWKYANAGVREYWYVDLERKRVFVHELEKDDADLIRIYTFEDEVPVGIFDGKCTVKFADIYESVAFLFEQEETEE
;
A
#
# COMPACT_ATOMS: atom_id res chain seq x y z
N MET A 1 16.72 4.51 -11.87
CA MET A 1 16.98 4.20 -13.29
C MET A 1 17.39 5.45 -14.04
N THR A 2 18.35 5.32 -14.96
CA THR A 2 18.70 6.35 -15.94
C THR A 2 17.66 6.39 -17.07
N ILE A 3 17.63 7.48 -17.85
CA ILE A 3 16.74 7.58 -19.03
C ILE A 3 17.07 6.48 -20.05
N GLU A 4 18.36 6.15 -20.23
CA GLU A 4 18.80 5.07 -21.12
C GLU A 4 18.26 3.71 -20.68
N GLN A 5 18.33 3.41 -19.37
CA GLN A 5 17.74 2.18 -18.80
C GLN A 5 16.22 2.14 -19.01
N MET A 6 15.51 3.27 -18.86
CA MET A 6 14.07 3.33 -19.11
C MET A 6 13.73 3.09 -20.59
N MET A 7 14.54 3.61 -21.52
CA MET A 7 14.35 3.38 -22.96
C MET A 7 14.57 1.91 -23.33
N GLU A 8 15.59 1.29 -22.77
CA GLU A 8 15.86 -0.13 -22.92
C GLU A 8 14.69 -0.96 -22.39
N ARG A 9 14.22 -0.64 -21.19
CA ARG A 9 13.12 -1.38 -20.57
C ARG A 9 11.79 -1.20 -21.29
N LYS A 10 11.52 -0.02 -21.86
CA LYS A 10 10.39 0.19 -22.79
C LYS A 10 10.45 -0.79 -23.97
N ARG A 11 11.65 -1.03 -24.52
CA ARG A 11 11.83 -1.96 -25.66
C ARG A 11 11.61 -3.40 -25.22
N GLU A 12 12.18 -3.81 -24.09
CA GLU A 12 12.01 -5.15 -23.52
C GLU A 12 10.54 -5.47 -23.21
N LEU A 13 9.83 -4.52 -22.61
CA LEU A 13 8.41 -4.67 -22.27
C LEU A 13 7.47 -4.52 -23.48
N GLY A 14 7.98 -4.14 -24.66
CA GLY A 14 7.18 -3.90 -25.86
C GLY A 14 6.16 -2.74 -25.72
N PHE A 15 6.39 -1.79 -24.81
CA PHE A 15 5.42 -0.73 -24.54
C PHE A 15 5.45 0.37 -25.61
N SER A 16 4.27 0.82 -26.04
CA SER A 16 4.10 2.04 -26.83
C SER A 16 4.23 3.29 -25.96
N TYR A 17 4.49 4.45 -26.57
CA TYR A 17 4.51 5.70 -25.82
C TYR A 17 3.12 6.06 -25.25
N GLU A 18 2.05 5.69 -25.95
CA GLU A 18 0.66 5.87 -25.48
C GLU A 18 0.40 5.03 -24.24
N LYS A 19 0.79 3.75 -24.25
CA LYS A 19 0.66 2.88 -23.08
C LYS A 19 1.40 3.44 -21.86
N ILE A 20 2.61 3.98 -22.05
CA ILE A 20 3.38 4.59 -20.96
C ILE A 20 2.75 5.91 -20.50
N SER A 21 2.21 6.71 -21.44
CA SER A 21 1.47 7.95 -21.16
C SER A 21 0.30 7.71 -20.22
N ASP A 22 -0.50 6.69 -20.53
CA ASP A 22 -1.67 6.31 -19.75
C ASP A 22 -1.26 5.78 -18.37
N LEU A 23 -0.30 4.85 -18.32
CA LEU A 23 0.17 4.24 -17.06
C LEU A 23 0.87 5.24 -16.13
N ALA A 24 1.61 6.20 -16.67
CA ALA A 24 2.33 7.21 -15.89
C ALA A 24 1.44 8.42 -15.52
N ASN A 25 0.24 8.51 -16.11
CA ASN A 25 -0.60 9.70 -16.11
C ASN A 25 0.24 10.96 -16.44
N LEU A 26 0.89 10.92 -17.60
CA LEU A 26 1.69 12.00 -18.16
C LEU A 26 1.16 12.32 -19.56
N PRO A 27 1.26 13.57 -20.04
CA PRO A 27 0.93 13.86 -21.43
C PRO A 27 1.83 13.05 -22.38
N LEU A 28 1.25 12.49 -23.45
CA LEU A 28 1.99 11.70 -24.45
C LEU A 28 3.21 12.46 -24.99
N SER A 29 3.06 13.75 -25.24
CA SER A 29 4.14 14.65 -25.68
C SER A 29 5.29 14.75 -24.67
N THR A 30 5.01 14.60 -23.37
CA THR A 30 6.02 14.56 -22.31
C THR A 30 6.77 13.23 -22.34
N VAL A 31 6.05 12.12 -22.44
CA VAL A 31 6.66 10.78 -22.52
C VAL A 31 7.55 10.66 -23.76
N GLN A 32 7.07 11.09 -24.92
CA GLN A 32 7.83 11.09 -26.19
C GLN A 32 9.08 11.98 -26.10
N LYS A 33 8.99 13.15 -25.45
CA LYS A 33 10.14 14.05 -25.27
C LYS A 33 11.23 13.46 -24.37
N VAL A 34 10.85 12.72 -23.33
CA VAL A 34 11.80 12.12 -22.38
C VAL A 34 12.36 10.81 -22.93
N LEU A 35 11.51 9.86 -23.28
CA LEU A 35 11.89 8.52 -23.75
C LEU A 35 12.24 8.48 -25.26
N GLY A 36 12.11 9.60 -25.97
CA GLY A 36 12.66 9.80 -27.31
C GLY A 36 14.01 10.52 -27.33
N GLY A 37 14.56 10.88 -26.16
CA GLY A 37 15.91 11.47 -26.05
C GLY A 37 15.99 12.98 -26.33
N TYR A 38 14.86 13.64 -26.58
CA TYR A 38 14.82 15.07 -26.86
C TYR A 38 15.06 15.94 -25.63
N THR A 39 14.78 15.42 -24.43
CA THR A 39 14.96 16.14 -23.16
C THR A 39 16.13 15.56 -22.37
N LYS A 40 17.23 16.32 -22.28
CA LYS A 40 18.44 15.92 -21.53
C LYS A 40 18.32 16.05 -20.01
N SER A 41 17.36 16.84 -19.51
CA SER A 41 17.12 17.05 -18.08
C SER A 41 15.62 17.16 -17.76
N PRO A 42 14.88 16.04 -17.75
CA PRO A 42 13.46 16.04 -17.41
C PRO A 42 13.24 16.40 -15.94
N ARG A 43 12.06 16.93 -15.61
CA ARG A 43 11.69 17.19 -14.21
C ARG A 43 11.68 15.89 -13.41
N TYR A 44 12.16 15.95 -12.17
CA TYR A 44 12.24 14.80 -11.26
C TYR A 44 10.90 14.04 -11.12
N LYS A 45 9.79 14.75 -10.93
CA LYS A 45 8.43 14.16 -10.85
C LYS A 45 8.03 13.38 -12.12
N THR A 46 8.50 13.82 -13.29
CA THR A 46 8.29 13.11 -14.56
C THR A 46 9.16 11.87 -14.63
N LEU A 47 10.42 11.94 -14.18
CA LEU A 47 11.32 10.78 -14.13
C LEU A 47 10.78 9.69 -13.20
N LYS A 48 10.32 10.04 -12.00
CA LYS A 48 9.75 9.07 -11.05
C LYS A 48 8.51 8.35 -11.59
N LYS A 49 7.63 9.07 -12.29
CA LYS A 49 6.45 8.47 -12.94
C LYS A 49 6.83 7.51 -14.08
N LEU A 50 7.86 7.84 -14.86
CA LEU A 50 8.35 6.96 -15.92
C LEU A 50 9.11 5.76 -15.35
N GLU A 51 9.92 5.98 -14.32
CA GLU A 51 10.62 4.94 -13.56
C GLU A 51 9.63 3.95 -12.97
N TYR A 52 8.53 4.42 -12.39
CA TYR A 52 7.47 3.57 -11.85
C TYR A 52 6.88 2.62 -12.90
N VAL A 53 6.58 3.14 -14.10
CA VAL A 53 6.00 2.34 -15.19
C VAL A 53 7.02 1.37 -15.80
N LEU A 54 8.30 1.75 -15.79
CA LEU A 54 9.35 1.05 -16.53
C LEU A 54 10.33 0.29 -15.64
N GLY A 55 10.25 0.35 -14.31
CA GLY A 55 11.43 0.11 -13.47
C GLY A 55 11.48 -1.07 -12.55
N TYR A 56 10.66 -2.10 -12.75
CA TYR A 56 10.71 -3.28 -11.89
C TYR A 56 11.14 -4.53 -12.64
N GLU A 57 12.41 -4.91 -12.47
CA GLU A 57 12.90 -6.27 -12.67
C GLU A 57 12.66 -7.11 -11.42
N GLY A 58 12.11 -8.31 -11.61
CA GLY A 58 12.25 -9.41 -10.63
C GLY A 58 10.98 -9.94 -9.94
N MET A 59 9.75 -9.59 -10.34
CA MET A 59 8.54 -10.16 -9.70
C MET A 59 7.36 -10.49 -10.64
N PHE A 60 7.52 -10.51 -11.97
CA PHE A 60 6.39 -10.77 -12.86
C PHE A 60 6.72 -11.89 -13.86
N ALA A 61 6.11 -13.06 -13.63
CA ALA A 61 5.75 -13.94 -14.74
C ALA A 61 4.67 -13.23 -15.61
N PRO A 62 4.67 -13.39 -16.94
CA PRO A 62 3.96 -12.47 -17.84
C PRO A 62 2.44 -12.66 -17.92
N ASP A 63 1.87 -13.71 -17.32
CA ASP A 63 0.58 -14.25 -17.81
C ASP A 63 -0.59 -14.30 -16.80
N GLU A 64 -0.52 -13.64 -15.64
CA GLU A 64 -1.67 -13.58 -14.72
C GLU A 64 -2.13 -12.16 -14.36
N PRO A 65 -3.44 -11.84 -14.48
CA PRO A 65 -4.00 -10.65 -13.87
C PRO A 65 -3.96 -10.83 -12.35
N VAL A 66 -3.15 -10.01 -11.68
CA VAL A 66 -2.82 -10.05 -10.24
C VAL A 66 -4.01 -9.83 -9.30
N TYR A 67 -5.24 -9.62 -9.82
CA TYR A 67 -6.46 -9.54 -9.00
C TYR A 67 -7.69 -10.01 -9.78
N PRO A 68 -8.70 -10.57 -9.10
CA PRO A 68 -10.08 -10.46 -9.57
C PRO A 68 -10.48 -8.98 -9.47
N VAL A 69 -10.19 -8.21 -10.54
CA VAL A 69 -11.04 -7.06 -10.87
C VAL A 69 -12.46 -7.60 -10.91
N LEU A 70 -13.46 -6.85 -10.42
CA LEU A 70 -14.86 -7.18 -10.72
C LEU A 70 -14.95 -7.34 -12.25
N LYS A 71 -14.92 -8.59 -12.72
CA LYS A 71 -15.16 -8.93 -14.12
C LYS A 71 -16.55 -8.39 -14.43
N GLU A 72 -16.81 -8.07 -15.70
CA GLU A 72 -18.03 -7.44 -16.23
C GLU A 72 -19.36 -8.21 -15.97
N THR A 73 -19.43 -9.04 -14.94
CA THR A 73 -20.59 -9.79 -14.50
C THR A 73 -21.48 -8.97 -13.57
N SER A 74 -22.66 -8.66 -14.09
CA SER A 74 -23.79 -7.95 -13.52
C SER A 74 -24.50 -8.72 -12.40
N VAL A 75 -23.96 -8.75 -11.18
CA VAL A 75 -24.60 -9.50 -10.08
C VAL A 75 -25.35 -8.62 -9.07
N TYR A 76 -25.09 -7.30 -9.00
CA TYR A 76 -25.50 -6.53 -7.81
C TYR A 76 -26.34 -5.25 -8.03
N GLY A 77 -26.88 -5.02 -9.22
CA GLY A 77 -27.77 -3.86 -9.46
C GLY A 77 -27.10 -2.47 -9.40
N CYS A 78 -25.79 -2.41 -9.21
CA CYS A 78 -24.98 -1.22 -9.47
C CYS A 78 -24.64 -1.16 -10.97
N GLU A 79 -24.72 0.03 -11.57
CA GLU A 79 -24.18 0.24 -12.91
C GLU A 79 -22.67 -0.06 -12.89
N ILE A 80 -22.21 -0.95 -13.76
CA ILE A 80 -20.79 -1.26 -13.87
C ILE A 80 -20.11 -0.03 -14.48
N LYS A 81 -19.25 0.61 -13.70
CA LYS A 81 -18.46 1.77 -14.14
C LYS A 81 -17.08 1.34 -14.60
N LYS A 82 -16.47 2.18 -15.43
CA LYS A 82 -15.06 2.04 -15.77
C LYS A 82 -14.21 2.29 -14.51
N GLN A 83 -13.13 1.54 -14.35
CA GLN A 83 -12.15 1.80 -13.28
C GLN A 83 -11.66 3.26 -13.36
N GLY A 84 -11.71 3.98 -12.24
CA GLY A 84 -11.46 5.42 -12.13
C GLY A 84 -12.72 6.28 -11.98
N ASP A 85 -13.89 5.73 -12.30
CA ASP A 85 -15.17 6.45 -12.26
C ASP A 85 -16.05 6.08 -11.06
N TYR A 86 -15.65 5.11 -10.23
CA TYR A 86 -16.36 4.76 -9.00
C TYR A 86 -16.22 5.86 -7.94
N THR A 87 -17.20 5.91 -7.05
CA THR A 87 -17.33 6.91 -5.97
C THR A 87 -17.66 6.25 -4.64
N LEU A 88 -17.65 7.02 -3.55
CA LEU A 88 -18.10 6.53 -2.25
C LEU A 88 -19.58 6.12 -2.23
N GLU A 89 -20.42 6.73 -3.06
CA GLU A 89 -21.81 6.29 -3.21
C GLU A 89 -21.87 4.86 -3.75
N ASP A 90 -21.03 4.54 -4.75
CA ASP A 90 -20.91 3.19 -5.28
C ASP A 90 -20.32 2.23 -4.24
N TYR A 91 -19.30 2.67 -3.49
CA TYR A 91 -18.68 1.89 -2.41
C TYR A 91 -19.70 1.47 -1.35
N TYR A 92 -20.52 2.42 -0.87
CA TYR A 92 -21.55 2.13 0.14
C TYR A 92 -22.78 1.40 -0.40
N ALA A 93 -22.92 1.30 -1.73
CA ALA A 93 -23.97 0.52 -2.37
C ALA A 93 -23.58 -0.96 -2.54
N LEU A 94 -22.33 -1.34 -2.28
CA LEU A 94 -21.89 -2.72 -2.32
C LEU A 94 -22.54 -3.56 -1.20
N PRO A 95 -22.77 -4.86 -1.44
CA PRO A 95 -23.20 -5.79 -0.40
C PRO A 95 -22.24 -5.79 0.80
N ASP A 96 -22.78 -5.96 2.01
CA ASP A 96 -22.00 -5.94 3.26
C ASP A 96 -20.91 -7.04 3.33
N ASP A 97 -21.06 -8.12 2.57
CA ASP A 97 -20.12 -9.25 2.49
C ASP A 97 -18.99 -9.04 1.47
N GLU A 98 -19.09 -8.01 0.60
CA GLU A 98 -18.06 -7.67 -0.37
C GLU A 98 -17.02 -6.73 0.27
N ARG A 99 -15.81 -7.26 0.50
CA ARG A 99 -14.70 -6.46 1.00
C ARG A 99 -13.94 -5.85 -0.15
N VAL A 100 -13.97 -4.52 -0.26
CA VAL A 100 -13.20 -3.80 -1.27
C VAL A 100 -12.50 -2.58 -0.69
N GLU A 101 -11.48 -2.12 -1.41
CA GLU A 101 -10.96 -0.76 -1.28
C GLU A 101 -11.33 0.04 -2.53
N LEU A 102 -11.59 1.33 -2.33
CA LEU A 102 -11.76 2.30 -3.40
C LEU A 102 -10.52 3.20 -3.42
N ILE A 103 -9.77 3.26 -4.52
CA ILE A 103 -8.58 4.12 -4.63
C ILE A 103 -8.64 4.87 -5.94
N ASP A 104 -8.71 6.20 -5.88
CA ASP A 104 -8.81 7.09 -7.04
C ASP A 104 -9.95 6.71 -8.02
N GLY A 105 -11.06 6.22 -7.46
CA GLY A 105 -12.23 5.77 -8.21
C GLY A 105 -12.09 4.38 -8.84
N ALA A 106 -11.08 3.60 -8.46
CA ALA A 106 -10.93 2.20 -8.83
C ALA A 106 -11.26 1.27 -7.65
N ILE A 107 -12.00 0.19 -7.90
CA ILE A 107 -12.39 -0.81 -6.90
C ILE A 107 -11.40 -1.96 -6.92
N TYR A 108 -10.86 -2.30 -5.75
CA TYR A 108 -9.97 -3.42 -5.51
C TYR A 108 -10.62 -4.40 -4.55
N VAL A 109 -10.97 -5.59 -5.03
CA VAL A 109 -11.52 -6.65 -4.18
C VAL A 109 -10.43 -7.14 -3.22
N MET A 110 -10.80 -7.33 -1.95
CA MET A 110 -9.92 -7.84 -0.91
C MET A 110 -10.23 -9.31 -0.64
N GLU A 111 -9.19 -10.12 -0.58
CA GLU A 111 -9.31 -11.50 -0.13
C GLU A 111 -9.41 -11.56 1.40
N ALA A 112 -9.99 -12.66 1.89
CA ALA A 112 -9.99 -12.94 3.31
C ALA A 112 -8.54 -13.17 3.78
N PRO A 113 -8.07 -12.46 4.82
CA PRO A 113 -6.72 -12.63 5.31
C PRO A 113 -6.54 -13.98 6.00
N GLY A 114 -5.37 -14.59 5.82
CA GLY A 114 -5.00 -15.83 6.50
C GLY A 114 -4.73 -15.65 8.00
N VAL A 115 -4.60 -16.77 8.72
CA VAL A 115 -4.35 -16.78 10.18
C VAL A 115 -3.07 -16.02 10.57
N PRO A 116 -1.90 -16.21 9.90
CA PRO A 116 -0.68 -15.48 10.27
C PRO A 116 -0.85 -13.96 10.12
N HIS A 117 -1.51 -13.52 9.04
CA HIS A 117 -1.78 -12.11 8.76
C HIS A 117 -2.61 -11.47 9.88
N GLN A 118 -3.73 -12.10 10.25
CA GLN A 118 -4.60 -11.60 11.31
C GLN A 118 -3.93 -11.60 12.69
N HIS A 119 -3.13 -12.63 12.99
CA HIS A 119 -2.39 -12.69 14.23
C HIS A 119 -1.37 -11.55 14.35
N PHE A 120 -0.61 -11.26 13.28
CA PHE A 120 0.32 -10.13 13.26
C PHE A 120 -0.40 -8.80 13.50
N CYS A 121 -1.54 -8.57 12.84
CA CYS A 121 -2.32 -7.35 13.04
C CYS A 121 -2.72 -7.15 14.51
N LEU A 122 -3.21 -8.22 15.14
CA LEU A 122 -3.61 -8.21 16.55
C LEU A 122 -2.43 -7.90 17.49
N GLU A 123 -1.33 -8.64 17.37
CA GLU A 123 -0.17 -8.48 18.25
C GLU A 123 0.47 -7.09 18.12
N LEU A 124 0.56 -6.56 16.90
CA LEU A 124 1.04 -5.20 16.65
C LEU A 124 0.13 -4.16 17.32
N ALA A 125 -1.19 -4.29 17.18
CA ALA A 125 -2.13 -3.37 17.82
C ALA A 125 -2.08 -3.44 19.36
N VAL A 126 -1.94 -4.65 19.93
CA VAL A 126 -1.75 -4.86 21.37
C VAL A 126 -0.45 -4.20 21.84
N HIS A 127 0.64 -4.43 21.13
CA HIS A 127 1.95 -3.85 21.41
C HIS A 127 1.86 -2.30 21.45
N PHE A 128 1.32 -1.68 20.40
CA PHE A 128 1.18 -0.23 20.34
C PHE A 128 0.23 0.32 21.41
N SER A 129 -0.90 -0.34 21.66
CA SER A 129 -1.83 0.02 22.73
C SER A 129 -1.13 0.03 24.09
N ASN A 130 -0.33 -1.00 24.39
CA ASN A 130 0.42 -1.10 25.64
C ASN A 130 1.47 0.01 25.77
N TYR A 131 2.23 0.28 24.71
CA TYR A 131 3.20 1.37 24.69
C TYR A 131 2.51 2.72 24.93
N ILE A 132 1.45 3.03 24.19
CA ILE A 132 0.73 4.32 24.30
C ILE A 132 0.16 4.51 25.71
N LYS A 133 -0.51 3.48 26.27
CA LYS A 133 -1.07 3.54 27.63
C LYS A 133 0.01 3.75 28.68
N LYS A 134 1.12 3.00 28.61
CA LYS A 134 2.25 3.12 29.55
C LYS A 134 2.84 4.53 29.54
N ASN A 135 2.92 5.15 28.37
CA ASN A 135 3.50 6.49 28.19
C ASN A 135 2.46 7.63 28.28
N LYS A 136 1.19 7.33 28.61
CA LYS A 136 0.09 8.30 28.68
C LYS A 136 -0.08 9.11 27.38
N GLY A 137 0.16 8.48 26.23
CA GLY A 137 -0.01 9.09 24.92
C GLY A 137 -1.48 9.24 24.54
N GLY A 138 -1.79 10.22 23.68
CA GLY A 138 -3.16 10.51 23.22
C GLY A 138 -3.58 9.75 21.95
N CYS A 139 -2.70 8.92 21.37
CA CYS A 139 -2.99 8.21 20.13
C CYS A 139 -3.81 6.93 20.36
N MET A 140 -4.41 6.40 19.30
CA MET A 140 -5.21 5.19 19.33
C MET A 140 -4.83 4.26 18.16
N PRO A 141 -4.45 3.00 18.43
CA PRO A 141 -4.26 1.99 17.38
C PRO A 141 -5.58 1.36 16.95
N PHE A 142 -5.68 0.98 15.68
CA PHE A 142 -6.80 0.24 15.09
C PHE A 142 -6.27 -0.89 14.19
N VAL A 143 -7.12 -1.90 13.96
CA VAL A 143 -6.87 -3.01 13.04
C VAL A 143 -8.00 -3.09 12.00
N SER A 144 -7.71 -3.66 10.84
CA SER A 144 -8.74 -3.94 9.83
C SER A 144 -9.79 -4.94 10.34
N PRO A 145 -11.06 -4.87 9.87
CA PRO A 145 -11.60 -3.89 8.92
C PRO A 145 -11.84 -2.51 9.57
N ILE A 146 -11.31 -1.46 8.96
CA ILE A 146 -11.56 -0.07 9.34
C ILE A 146 -11.49 0.83 8.10
N ASP A 147 -12.58 1.53 7.82
CA ASP A 147 -12.67 2.43 6.69
C ASP A 147 -11.92 3.74 6.97
N VAL A 148 -11.01 4.09 6.05
CA VAL A 148 -10.26 5.35 6.06
C VAL A 148 -10.53 6.11 4.76
N GLN A 149 -11.28 7.20 4.85
CA GLN A 149 -11.49 8.12 3.75
C GLN A 149 -10.27 9.03 3.61
N LEU A 150 -9.23 8.48 3.00
CA LEU A 150 -7.85 8.96 3.10
C LEU A 150 -7.66 10.40 2.61
N ASP A 151 -8.17 10.70 1.41
CA ASP A 151 -8.00 12.01 0.75
C ASP A 151 -9.11 13.00 1.10
N CYS A 152 -10.02 12.62 1.99
CA CYS A 152 -11.23 13.40 2.31
C CYS A 152 -12.12 13.67 1.07
N ASP A 153 -12.00 12.86 0.02
CA ASP A 153 -12.70 13.03 -1.25
C ASP A 153 -13.79 11.97 -1.46
N GLN A 154 -14.43 11.96 -2.62
CA GLN A 154 -15.47 10.97 -2.95
C GLN A 154 -14.93 9.75 -3.70
N LYS A 155 -13.60 9.55 -3.75
CA LYS A 155 -12.96 8.57 -4.64
C LYS A 155 -11.92 7.69 -3.96
N THR A 156 -11.63 7.88 -2.67
CA THR A 156 -10.68 7.05 -1.95
C THR A 156 -11.22 6.63 -0.57
N MET A 157 -11.40 5.32 -0.40
CA MET A 157 -11.66 4.61 0.84
C MET A 157 -10.73 3.40 0.93
N VAL A 158 -9.82 3.40 1.90
CA VAL A 158 -8.85 2.32 2.11
C VAL A 158 -9.12 1.61 3.44
N GLN A 159 -8.65 0.36 3.55
CA GLN A 159 -8.69 -0.44 4.77
C GLN A 159 -7.28 -0.91 5.11
N PRO A 160 -6.49 -0.11 5.84
CA PRO A 160 -5.15 -0.50 6.27
C PRO A 160 -5.21 -1.60 7.32
N ASP A 161 -4.25 -2.52 7.31
CA ASP A 161 -4.21 -3.63 8.26
C ASP A 161 -4.04 -3.20 9.72
N VAL A 162 -3.09 -2.30 9.97
CA VAL A 162 -2.90 -1.65 11.28
C VAL A 162 -2.66 -0.16 11.06
N LEU A 163 -3.28 0.68 11.89
CA LEU A 163 -3.02 2.12 11.87
C LEU A 163 -2.97 2.71 13.27
N ILE A 164 -2.28 3.83 13.43
CA ILE A 164 -2.30 4.65 14.65
C ILE A 164 -2.77 6.06 14.29
N LEU A 165 -3.70 6.57 15.08
CA LEU A 165 -4.27 7.90 14.93
C LEU A 165 -4.04 8.72 16.20
N CYS A 166 -3.36 9.86 16.09
CA CYS A 166 -3.10 10.77 17.20
C CYS A 166 -4.11 11.93 17.26
N ASP A 167 -4.68 12.32 16.12
CA ASP A 167 -5.81 13.26 16.06
C ASP A 167 -7.15 12.51 16.06
N LEU A 168 -7.70 12.29 17.26
CA LEU A 168 -8.97 11.58 17.44
C LEU A 168 -10.18 12.36 16.87
N GLY A 169 -10.04 13.65 16.52
CA GLY A 169 -11.09 14.42 15.87
C GLY A 169 -11.45 13.93 14.46
N LYS A 170 -10.52 13.19 13.84
CA LYS A 170 -10.70 12.52 12.53
C LYS A 170 -11.62 11.30 12.60
N ILE A 171 -11.86 10.74 13.78
CA ILE A 171 -12.76 9.59 13.96
C ILE A 171 -14.20 10.05 13.79
N LYS A 172 -14.91 9.45 12.83
CA LYS A 172 -16.36 9.57 12.67
C LYS A 172 -17.01 8.21 12.96
N ARG A 173 -18.34 8.21 13.08
CA ARG A 173 -19.09 7.00 13.43
C ARG A 173 -18.90 5.86 12.43
N LYS A 174 -18.68 6.17 11.14
CA LYS A 174 -18.60 5.18 10.05
C LYS A 174 -17.18 4.95 9.53
N CYS A 175 -16.27 5.90 9.68
CA CYS A 175 -14.93 5.84 9.12
C CYS A 175 -13.99 6.82 9.83
N ILE A 176 -12.70 6.71 9.55
CA ILE A 176 -11.69 7.73 9.83
C ILE A 176 -11.64 8.67 8.63
N TYR A 177 -11.66 9.98 8.87
CA TYR A 177 -11.61 11.01 7.84
C TYR A 177 -10.23 11.65 7.77
N GLY A 178 -9.51 11.44 6.67
CA GLY A 178 -8.13 11.91 6.47
C GLY A 178 -7.06 10.90 6.90
N ALA A 179 -5.79 11.25 6.65
CA ALA A 179 -4.65 10.39 6.91
C ALA A 179 -4.43 10.04 8.40
N PRO A 180 -4.21 8.75 8.73
CA PRO A 180 -3.60 8.32 9.98
C PRO A 180 -2.15 8.80 10.12
N ASP A 181 -1.63 8.78 11.35
CA ASP A 181 -0.24 9.15 11.61
C ASP A 181 0.72 8.04 11.17
N PHE A 182 0.33 6.78 11.37
CA PHE A 182 1.14 5.61 11.08
C PHE A 182 0.29 4.48 10.53
N ILE A 183 0.82 3.75 9.55
CA ILE A 183 0.16 2.59 8.92
C ILE A 183 1.15 1.44 8.77
N ILE A 184 0.69 0.21 9.02
CA ILE A 184 1.37 -1.03 8.63
C ILE A 184 0.44 -1.82 7.70
N GLU A 185 0.97 -2.34 6.60
CA GLU A 185 0.32 -3.39 5.79
C GLU A 185 1.10 -4.70 5.94
N ILE A 186 0.39 -5.80 6.19
CA ILE A 186 0.98 -7.13 6.24
C ILE A 186 0.81 -7.76 4.87
N LEU A 187 1.92 -7.98 4.17
CA LEU A 187 1.87 -8.42 2.77
C LEU A 187 1.32 -9.85 2.68
N SER A 188 0.42 -10.05 1.71
CA SER A 188 0.07 -11.36 1.17
C SER A 188 0.43 -11.44 -0.31
N PRO A 189 0.48 -12.64 -0.92
CA PRO A 189 0.74 -12.79 -2.35
C PRO A 189 -0.18 -11.91 -3.21
N GLY A 190 -1.46 -11.83 -2.82
CA GLY A 190 -2.46 -10.98 -3.47
C GLY A 190 -2.17 -9.49 -3.31
N THR A 191 -1.80 -8.98 -2.14
CA THR A 191 -1.77 -7.51 -1.91
C THR A 191 -0.43 -6.83 -2.19
N LYS A 192 0.66 -7.61 -2.31
CA LYS A 192 2.04 -7.12 -2.39
C LYS A 192 2.27 -5.95 -3.35
N LYS A 193 1.74 -6.03 -4.57
CA LYS A 193 1.93 -4.97 -5.57
C LYS A 193 1.22 -3.68 -5.18
N LYS A 194 -0.01 -3.78 -4.69
CA LYS A 194 -0.81 -2.63 -4.25
C LYS A 194 -0.16 -1.94 -3.04
N ASP A 195 0.25 -2.72 -2.05
CA ASP A 195 0.74 -2.19 -0.78
C ASP A 195 2.14 -1.56 -0.92
N THR A 196 3.03 -2.18 -1.71
CA THR A 196 4.41 -1.68 -1.88
C THR A 196 4.54 -0.50 -2.83
N MET A 197 3.53 -0.23 -3.66
CA MET A 197 3.61 0.79 -4.73
C MET A 197 2.46 1.80 -4.67
N LEU A 198 1.22 1.35 -4.91
CA LEU A 198 0.07 2.25 -5.01
C LEU A 198 -0.21 2.92 -3.66
N LYS A 199 -0.33 2.11 -2.60
CA LYS A 199 -0.63 2.62 -1.26
C LYS A 199 0.50 3.45 -0.67
N LEU A 200 1.76 3.07 -0.87
CA LEU A 200 2.92 3.90 -0.51
C LEU A 200 2.76 5.33 -1.05
N TRP A 201 2.48 5.45 -2.36
CA TRP A 201 2.29 6.76 -2.99
C TRP A 201 1.04 7.49 -2.44
N LYS A 202 -0.08 6.78 -2.25
CA LYS A 202 -1.31 7.37 -1.70
C LYS A 202 -1.10 7.90 -0.28
N TYR A 203 -0.54 7.09 0.60
CA TYR A 203 -0.27 7.45 1.99
C TYR A 203 0.70 8.62 2.10
N ALA A 204 1.77 8.64 1.29
CA ALA A 204 2.70 9.76 1.23
C ALA A 204 2.00 11.08 0.85
N ASN A 205 1.16 11.09 -0.18
CA ASN A 205 0.48 12.33 -0.59
C ASN A 205 -0.62 12.77 0.37
N ALA A 206 -1.25 11.82 1.07
CA ALA A 206 -2.28 12.12 2.05
C ALA A 206 -1.72 12.67 3.37
N GLY A 207 -0.40 12.59 3.57
CA GLY A 207 0.28 13.09 4.77
C GLY A 207 0.36 12.07 5.91
N VAL A 208 0.35 10.77 5.60
CA VAL A 208 0.77 9.74 6.57
C VAL A 208 2.22 10.00 6.93
N ARG A 209 2.56 9.97 8.22
CA ARG A 209 3.89 10.37 8.70
C ARG A 209 4.90 9.23 8.63
N GLU A 210 4.42 8.01 8.76
CA GLU A 210 5.25 6.81 8.70
C GLU A 210 4.44 5.61 8.18
N TYR A 211 5.02 4.87 7.24
CA TYR A 211 4.36 3.77 6.56
C TYR A 211 5.27 2.55 6.49
N TRP A 212 4.77 1.41 6.99
CA TRP A 212 5.49 0.16 6.99
C TRP A 212 4.76 -0.89 6.15
N TYR A 213 5.52 -1.81 5.58
CA TYR A 213 4.97 -3.07 5.12
C TYR A 213 5.84 -4.25 5.54
N VAL A 214 5.18 -5.37 5.86
CA VAL A 214 5.81 -6.55 6.47
C VAL A 214 5.66 -7.74 5.54
N ASP A 215 6.78 -8.32 5.12
CA ASP A 215 6.83 -9.53 4.31
C ASP A 215 7.09 -10.73 5.23
N LEU A 216 6.04 -11.52 5.52
CA LEU A 216 6.10 -12.65 6.44
C LEU A 216 6.98 -13.79 5.90
N GLU A 217 6.89 -14.09 4.60
CA GLU A 217 7.68 -15.12 3.93
C GLU A 217 9.18 -14.79 3.99
N ARG A 218 9.52 -13.54 3.65
CA ARG A 218 10.92 -13.10 3.63
C ARG A 218 11.44 -12.66 4.99
N LYS A 219 10.58 -12.60 6.00
CA LYS A 219 10.87 -12.13 7.36
C LYS A 219 11.53 -10.75 7.35
N ARG A 220 10.94 -9.82 6.60
CA ARG A 220 11.46 -8.45 6.42
C ARG A 220 10.40 -7.40 6.71
N VAL A 221 10.87 -6.29 7.24
CA VAL A 221 10.08 -5.09 7.49
C VAL A 221 10.68 -3.95 6.70
N PHE A 222 9.83 -3.23 5.99
CA PHE A 222 10.21 -2.10 5.17
C PHE A 222 9.56 -0.85 5.76
N VAL A 223 10.38 0.16 6.03
CA VAL A 223 9.99 1.36 6.78
C VAL A 223 10.23 2.60 5.93
N HIS A 224 9.15 3.37 5.75
CA HIS A 224 9.16 4.69 5.14
C HIS A 224 8.82 5.75 6.19
N GLU A 225 9.78 6.60 6.53
CA GLU A 225 9.58 7.77 7.41
C GLU A 225 9.18 8.98 6.55
N LEU A 226 7.89 9.05 6.18
CA LEU A 226 7.36 9.96 5.16
C LEU A 226 7.37 11.45 5.55
N GLU A 227 7.43 11.76 6.85
CA GLU A 227 7.49 13.15 7.34
C GLU A 227 8.91 13.76 7.29
N LYS A 228 9.97 12.93 7.20
CA LYS A 228 11.35 13.41 7.26
C LYS A 228 11.85 13.88 5.88
N ASP A 229 12.87 14.75 5.88
CA ASP A 229 13.51 15.24 4.64
C ASP A 229 14.04 14.11 3.73
N ASP A 230 14.32 12.94 4.33
CA ASP A 230 14.75 11.72 3.65
C ASP A 230 13.57 10.76 3.33
N ALA A 231 12.34 11.25 3.16
CA ALA A 231 11.15 10.43 2.88
C ALA A 231 11.28 9.47 1.67
N ASP A 232 12.23 9.74 0.76
CA ASP A 232 12.58 8.89 -0.37
C ASP A 232 13.43 7.65 0.01
N LEU A 233 13.96 7.58 1.23
CA LEU A 233 14.76 6.45 1.73
C LEU A 233 13.88 5.39 2.36
N ILE A 234 14.07 4.15 1.90
CA ILE A 234 13.51 2.95 2.52
C ILE A 234 14.53 2.36 3.49
N ARG A 235 14.10 2.12 4.73
CA ARG A 235 14.89 1.32 5.69
C ARG A 235 14.36 -0.10 5.67
N ILE A 236 15.27 -1.07 5.60
CA ILE A 236 14.92 -2.49 5.55
C ILE A 236 15.50 -3.15 6.79
N TYR A 237 14.63 -3.82 7.53
CA TYR A 237 14.94 -4.57 8.73
C TYR A 237 14.60 -6.04 8.54
N THR A 238 15.27 -6.89 9.29
CA THR A 238 14.93 -8.30 9.48
C THR A 238 14.08 -8.45 10.75
N PHE A 239 13.47 -9.61 10.94
CA PHE A 239 12.66 -9.87 12.14
C PHE A 239 13.47 -9.92 13.44
N GLU A 240 14.79 -10.12 13.34
CA GLU A 240 15.70 -10.12 14.49
C GLU A 240 16.02 -8.70 14.99
N ASP A 241 15.84 -7.69 14.15
CA ASP A 241 16.10 -6.30 14.49
C ASP A 241 15.00 -5.73 15.40
N GLU A 242 15.38 -4.83 16.30
CA GLU A 242 14.42 -3.95 16.98
C GLU A 242 14.12 -2.76 16.06
N VAL A 243 12.92 -2.74 15.49
CA VAL A 243 12.51 -1.72 14.52
C VAL A 243 11.96 -0.49 15.27
N PRO A 244 12.61 0.68 15.21
CA PRO A 244 12.16 1.87 15.92
C PRO A 244 10.96 2.51 15.21
N VAL A 245 9.92 2.86 15.97
CA VAL A 245 8.73 3.58 15.47
C VAL A 245 9.00 5.09 15.47
N GLY A 246 9.14 5.65 14.27
CA GLY A 246 9.49 7.05 14.05
C GLY A 246 8.50 8.05 14.65
N ILE A 247 7.18 7.81 14.57
CA ILE A 247 6.15 8.69 15.14
C ILE A 247 6.21 8.80 16.68
N PHE A 248 6.99 7.91 17.33
CA PHE A 248 7.28 7.93 18.76
C PHE A 248 8.76 8.24 19.06
N ASP A 249 9.44 8.96 18.18
CA ASP A 249 10.86 9.32 18.27
C ASP A 249 11.80 8.11 18.39
N GLY A 250 11.38 6.94 17.90
CA GLY A 250 12.12 5.68 18.05
C GLY A 250 12.16 5.13 19.49
N LYS A 251 11.40 5.70 20.43
CA LYS A 251 11.33 5.21 21.82
C LYS A 251 10.44 3.98 21.97
N CYS A 252 9.54 3.75 21.01
CA CYS A 252 8.85 2.48 20.83
C CYS A 252 9.64 1.67 19.80
N THR A 253 9.91 0.40 20.09
CA THR A 253 10.53 -0.52 19.16
C THR A 253 9.68 -1.78 19.03
N VAL A 254 9.66 -2.37 17.84
CA VAL A 254 8.95 -3.63 17.56
C VAL A 254 9.97 -4.68 17.16
N LYS A 255 9.95 -5.84 17.84
CA LYS A 255 10.73 -7.01 17.45
C LYS A 255 9.80 -8.05 16.84
N PHE A 256 9.87 -8.21 15.52
CA PHE A 256 8.91 -9.03 14.77
C PHE A 256 9.14 -10.54 14.96
N ALA A 257 10.34 -10.97 15.35
CA ALA A 257 10.61 -12.35 15.71
C ALA A 257 9.69 -12.84 16.84
N ASP A 258 9.47 -12.01 17.87
CA ASP A 258 8.63 -12.36 19.03
C ASP A 258 7.17 -12.62 18.62
N ILE A 259 6.68 -11.93 17.59
CA ILE A 259 5.35 -12.14 17.02
C ILE A 259 5.37 -13.38 16.12
N TYR A 260 6.39 -13.52 15.27
CA TYR A 260 6.50 -14.60 14.31
C TYR A 260 6.57 -15.99 14.96
N GLU A 261 7.30 -16.14 16.07
CA GLU A 261 7.46 -17.42 16.77
C GLU A 261 6.11 -18.09 17.12
N SER A 262 5.10 -17.28 17.44
CA SER A 262 3.76 -17.78 17.79
C SER A 262 3.01 -18.43 16.62
N VAL A 263 3.40 -18.12 15.38
CA VAL A 263 2.75 -18.60 14.14
C VAL A 263 3.72 -19.33 13.22
N ALA A 264 4.98 -19.51 13.61
CA ALA A 264 6.03 -20.14 12.81
C ALA A 264 5.62 -21.53 12.29
N PHE A 265 4.90 -22.30 13.11
CA PHE A 265 4.42 -23.64 12.79
C PHE A 265 3.48 -23.71 11.59
N LEU A 266 2.83 -22.60 11.21
CA LEU A 266 1.93 -22.54 10.05
C LEU A 266 2.71 -22.48 8.73
N PHE A 267 3.91 -21.91 8.74
CA PHE A 267 4.76 -21.80 7.55
C PHE A 267 5.56 -23.08 7.29
N GLU A 268 5.80 -23.88 8.34
CA GLU A 268 6.48 -25.18 8.22
C GLU A 268 5.56 -26.27 7.63
N GLN A 269 4.24 -26.11 7.73
CA GLN A 269 3.26 -27.05 7.20
C GLN A 269 3.05 -26.91 5.69
N GLU A 270 3.12 -25.69 5.16
CA GLU A 270 3.01 -25.41 3.71
C GLU A 270 4.14 -26.08 2.91
N GLU A 271 5.37 -26.16 3.44
CA GLU A 271 6.49 -26.85 2.78
C GLU A 271 6.33 -28.39 2.72
N THR A 272 5.38 -28.96 3.46
CA THR A 272 5.14 -30.42 3.49
C THR A 272 3.94 -30.87 2.65
N GLU A 273 3.15 -29.93 2.13
CA GLU A 273 1.96 -30.21 1.32
C GLU A 273 2.14 -29.94 -0.19
N GLU A 274 3.31 -29.44 -0.62
CA GLU A 274 3.77 -29.37 -2.03
C GLU A 274 4.57 -30.61 -2.48
#